data_AF-A0A842N708-F1
#
_entry.id   AF-A0A842N708-F1
#
_cell.length_a   1.000
_cell.length_b   1.000
_cell.length_c   1.000
_cell.angle_alpha   90.00
_cell.angle_beta   90.00
_cell.angle_gamma   90.00
#
_symmetry.space_group_name_H-M   'P 1'
#
loop_
_entity.id
_entity.type
_entity.pdbx_description
1 polymer ?
#
loop_
_entity_poly.entity_id
_entity_poly.type
_entity_poly.pdbx_seq_one_letter_code
_entity_poly.pdbx_strand_id
1 'polypeptide(L)'
;NESVAIIPTRQLVSAEIINYTKEIKLVPAVVSVGVSYLNNPRQVTSILVKVGKRAMIEAKDARGRHLVRQNRCPYVEENKPSCGCDKDIHVDVTQPVVRFDKFNDSSLDFSMWVYVRDYGAQFKTKSDMRLIMYEEFKKYDIRIPWPIRTVYQGDEKREEQEINQLDAKRNEVMDEYGLGDLGRGEADDE
;
A
#
# COMPACT_ATOMS: atom_id res chain seq x y z
N ASN A 1 -26.87 -17.58 14.91
CA ASN A 1 -26.02 -18.58 15.57
C ASN A 1 -24.78 -17.90 16.09
N GLU A 2 -24.72 -17.66 17.39
CA GLU A 2 -23.50 -17.22 18.05
C GLU A 2 -22.69 -18.47 18.42
N SER A 3 -21.42 -18.52 18.01
CA SER A 3 -20.50 -19.58 18.39
C SER A 3 -19.81 -19.20 19.70
N VAL A 4 -19.95 -20.04 20.73
CA VAL A 4 -19.29 -19.88 22.02
C VAL A 4 -18.01 -20.71 22.05
N ALA A 5 -16.89 -20.09 22.40
CA ALA A 5 -15.62 -20.76 22.63
C ALA A 5 -15.19 -20.56 24.09
N ILE A 6 -14.84 -21.66 24.78
CA ILE A 6 -14.34 -21.62 26.15
C ILE A 6 -12.85 -21.91 26.10
N ILE A 7 -12.04 -20.93 26.52
CA ILE A 7 -10.58 -21.02 26.51
C ILE A 7 -10.09 -21.11 27.96
N PRO A 8 -9.36 -22.18 28.35
CA PRO A 8 -8.79 -22.30 29.69
C PRO A 8 -7.81 -21.15 29.99
N THR A 9 -7.91 -20.56 31.18
CA THR A 9 -7.05 -19.45 31.60
C THR A 9 -5.56 -19.78 31.52
N ARG A 10 -5.20 -21.05 31.81
CA ARG A 10 -3.81 -21.52 31.69
C ARG A 10 -3.25 -21.37 30.27
N GLN A 11 -4.08 -21.54 29.24
CA GLN A 11 -3.67 -21.34 27.84
C GLN A 11 -3.57 -19.85 27.50
N LEU A 12 -4.45 -19.00 28.06
CA LEU A 12 -4.41 -17.56 27.84
C LEU A 12 -3.12 -16.91 28.37
N VAL A 13 -2.61 -17.37 29.52
CA VAL A 13 -1.40 -16.78 30.13
C VAL A 13 -0.14 -17.07 29.30
N SER A 14 -0.07 -18.23 28.64
CA SER A 14 1.07 -18.61 27.80
C SER A 14 0.95 -18.15 26.34
N ALA A 15 -0.24 -17.74 25.91
CA ALA A 15 -0.50 -17.37 24.53
C ALA A 15 -0.25 -15.89 24.28
N GLU A 16 0.09 -15.55 23.03
CA GLU A 16 0.10 -14.16 22.59
C GLU A 16 -1.35 -13.64 22.48
N ILE A 17 -1.67 -12.59 23.24
CA ILE A 17 -2.99 -11.95 23.22
C ILE A 17 -2.91 -10.63 22.47
N ILE A 18 -3.54 -10.57 21.31
CA ILE A 18 -3.64 -9.35 20.50
C ILE A 18 -4.90 -8.58 20.90
N ASN A 19 -4.74 -7.37 21.45
CA ASN A 19 -5.85 -6.50 21.83
C ASN A 19 -6.07 -5.38 20.79
N TYR A 20 -7.15 -5.47 20.03
CA TYR A 20 -7.51 -4.47 19.01
C TYR A 20 -8.22 -3.21 19.55
N THR A 21 -8.43 -3.11 20.87
CA THR A 21 -9.27 -2.06 21.49
C THR A 21 -8.55 -1.14 22.46
N LYS A 22 -7.32 -1.45 22.88
CA LYS A 22 -6.61 -0.73 23.94
C LYS A 22 -5.82 0.48 23.40
N GLU A 23 -5.80 1.55 24.20
CA GLU A 23 -4.96 2.76 24.14
C GLU A 23 -5.11 3.68 22.91
N ILE A 24 -4.97 3.23 21.65
CA ILE A 24 -5.17 4.08 20.46
C ILE A 24 -5.75 3.28 19.28
N LYS A 25 -6.98 3.61 18.86
CA LYS A 25 -7.67 2.92 17.75
C LYS A 25 -7.26 3.46 16.38
N LEU A 26 -5.98 3.48 16.08
CA LEU A 26 -5.46 3.80 14.74
C LEU A 26 -5.13 2.51 14.01
N VAL A 27 -6.10 1.97 13.29
CA VAL A 27 -5.91 0.74 12.52
C VAL A 27 -5.66 1.10 11.06
N PRO A 28 -4.56 0.64 10.43
CA PRO A 28 -4.31 0.91 9.02
C PRO A 28 -5.22 0.05 8.14
N ALA A 29 -6.02 0.70 7.30
CA ALA A 29 -6.78 0.07 6.23
C ALA A 29 -5.90 -0.02 4.97
N VAL A 30 -5.17 -1.12 4.83
CA VAL A 30 -4.25 -1.37 3.71
C VAL A 30 -4.96 -2.02 2.52
N VAL A 31 -4.71 -1.49 1.32
CA VAL A 31 -5.10 -2.09 0.04
C VAL A 31 -3.87 -2.17 -0.86
N SER A 32 -3.58 -3.36 -1.37
CA SER A 32 -2.51 -3.60 -2.33
C SER A 32 -3.09 -3.78 -3.73
N VAL A 33 -2.37 -3.29 -4.74
CA VAL A 33 -2.76 -3.39 -6.15
C VAL A 33 -1.55 -3.57 -7.05
N GLY A 34 -1.68 -4.45 -8.04
CA GLY A 34 -0.70 -4.65 -9.10
C GLY A 34 -1.15 -3.93 -10.37
N VAL A 35 -0.27 -3.16 -11.00
CA VAL A 35 -0.52 -2.49 -12.29
C VAL A 35 0.46 -2.95 -13.35
N SER A 36 0.13 -2.76 -14.63
CA SER A 36 1.01 -3.15 -15.73
C SER A 36 2.34 -2.39 -15.70
N TYR A 37 3.42 -3.08 -16.07
CA TYR A 37 4.77 -2.54 -16.27
C TYR A 37 4.84 -1.40 -17.31
N LEU A 38 3.85 -1.32 -18.21
CA LEU A 38 3.77 -0.25 -19.21
C LEU A 38 3.29 1.08 -18.62
N ASN A 39 2.71 1.08 -17.41
CA ASN A 39 2.27 2.30 -16.76
C ASN A 39 3.43 3.00 -16.06
N ASN A 40 3.46 4.34 -16.11
CA ASN A 40 4.45 5.12 -15.36
C ASN A 40 4.19 5.04 -13.84
N PRO A 41 5.14 4.54 -13.02
CA PRO A 41 4.94 4.39 -11.57
C PRO A 41 4.59 5.70 -10.85
N ARG A 42 5.13 6.84 -11.33
CA ARG A 42 4.88 8.15 -10.72
C ARG A 42 3.44 8.60 -10.95
N GLN A 43 2.88 8.32 -12.12
CA GLN A 43 1.48 8.62 -12.44
C GLN A 43 0.51 7.74 -11.66
N VAL A 44 0.83 6.46 -11.53
CA VAL A 44 0.03 5.54 -10.70
C VAL A 44 0.03 5.99 -9.25
N THR A 45 1.19 6.42 -8.73
CA THR A 45 1.30 6.95 -7.36
C THR A 45 0.40 8.17 -7.14
N SER A 46 0.38 9.14 -8.07
CA SER A 46 -0.48 10.33 -7.93
C SER A 46 -1.97 10.00 -7.98
N ILE A 47 -2.36 9.02 -8.80
CA ILE A 47 -3.74 8.52 -8.87
C ILE A 47 -4.12 7.78 -7.58
N LEU A 48 -3.24 6.97 -7.01
CA LEU A 48 -3.47 6.33 -5.71
C LEU A 48 -3.59 7.34 -4.57
N VAL A 49 -2.79 8.42 -4.57
CA VAL A 49 -2.96 9.52 -3.61
C VAL A 49 -4.33 10.18 -3.76
N LYS A 50 -4.79 10.38 -5.00
CA LYS A 50 -6.14 10.89 -5.29
C LYS A 50 -7.22 9.95 -4.77
N VAL A 51 -7.09 8.64 -5.00
CA VAL A 51 -7.98 7.60 -4.46
C VAL A 51 -8.03 7.67 -2.94
N GLY A 52 -6.87 7.82 -2.28
CA GLY A 52 -6.80 7.94 -0.82
C GLY A 52 -7.51 9.18 -0.29
N LYS A 53 -7.31 10.35 -0.92
CA LYS A 53 -8.02 11.59 -0.56
C LYS A 53 -9.53 11.47 -0.77
N ARG A 54 -9.98 10.86 -1.88
CA ARG A 54 -11.40 10.56 -2.11
C ARG A 54 -11.95 9.62 -1.04
N ALA A 55 -11.24 8.54 -0.71
CA ALA A 55 -11.66 7.58 0.30
C ALA A 55 -11.83 8.20 1.69
N MET A 56 -10.99 9.18 2.07
CA MET A 56 -11.14 9.91 3.34
C MET A 56 -12.49 10.64 3.45
N ILE A 57 -13.01 11.13 2.33
CA ILE A 57 -14.27 11.89 2.26
C ILE A 57 -15.47 10.96 2.00
N GLU A 58 -15.34 9.98 1.11
CA GLU A 58 -16.44 9.13 0.65
C GLU A 58 -16.71 7.95 1.60
N ALA A 59 -15.70 7.43 2.30
CA ALA A 59 -15.85 6.27 3.17
C ALA A 59 -16.57 6.64 4.48
N LYS A 60 -17.91 6.54 4.46
CA LYS A 60 -18.80 6.86 5.57
C LYS A 60 -19.56 5.64 6.08
N ASP A 61 -19.88 5.64 7.36
CA ASP A 61 -20.77 4.67 8.01
C ASP A 61 -22.23 4.90 7.60
N ALA A 62 -23.15 3.99 7.94
CA ALA A 62 -24.59 4.13 7.66
C ALA A 62 -25.21 5.40 8.28
N ARG A 63 -24.57 5.94 9.33
CA ARG A 63 -24.95 7.21 10.00
C ARG A 63 -24.26 8.46 9.42
N GLY A 64 -23.58 8.35 8.27
CA GLY A 64 -22.88 9.46 7.62
C GLY A 64 -21.59 9.91 8.30
N ARG A 65 -21.05 9.12 9.24
CA ARG A 65 -19.79 9.41 9.93
C ARG A 65 -18.60 8.89 9.13
N HIS A 66 -17.57 9.69 8.90
CA HIS A 66 -16.36 9.20 8.24
C HIS A 66 -15.72 8.06 9.05
N LEU A 67 -15.26 7.04 8.33
CA LEU A 67 -14.60 5.86 8.91
C LEU A 67 -13.10 6.09 9.12
N VAL A 68 -12.53 6.88 8.21
CA VAL A 68 -11.12 7.27 8.21
C VAL A 68 -10.93 8.42 9.20
N ARG A 69 -9.90 8.32 10.05
CA ARG A 69 -9.49 9.41 10.94
C ARG A 69 -8.86 10.52 10.12
N GLN A 70 -9.07 11.77 10.50
CA GLN A 70 -8.55 12.92 9.75
C GLN A 70 -8.04 13.97 10.73
N ASN A 71 -6.98 14.72 10.40
CA ASN A 71 -6.48 15.78 11.27
C ASN A 71 -7.49 16.93 11.40
N ARG A 72 -8.31 17.13 10.36
CA ARG A 72 -9.39 18.12 10.33
C ARG A 72 -10.60 17.53 9.62
N CYS A 73 -11.78 17.65 10.21
CA CYS A 73 -13.01 17.17 9.58
C CYS A 73 -13.36 18.02 8.33
N PRO A 74 -13.63 17.40 7.16
CA PRO A 74 -14.04 18.14 5.96
C PRO A 74 -15.33 18.94 6.16
N TYR A 75 -16.21 18.48 7.06
CA TYR A 75 -17.46 19.15 7.39
C TYR A 75 -17.29 20.52 8.05
N VAL A 76 -16.08 20.84 8.55
CA VAL A 76 -15.78 22.17 9.10
C VAL A 76 -15.93 23.26 8.04
N GLU A 77 -15.56 22.98 6.79
CA GLU A 77 -15.71 23.96 5.70
C GLU A 77 -17.17 24.19 5.31
N GLU A 78 -18.01 23.15 5.45
CA GLU A 78 -19.44 23.20 5.15
C GLU A 78 -20.31 23.64 6.34
N ASN A 79 -19.69 24.03 7.46
CA ASN A 79 -20.35 24.40 8.73
C ASN A 79 -21.33 23.32 9.25
N LYS A 80 -20.99 22.05 9.05
CA LYS A 80 -21.75 20.89 9.52
C LYS A 80 -21.17 20.36 10.83
N PRO A 81 -21.98 19.72 11.71
CA PRO A 81 -21.48 19.15 12.95
C PRO A 81 -20.39 18.11 12.66
N SER A 82 -19.32 18.13 13.47
CA SER A 82 -18.19 17.22 13.30
C SER A 82 -18.67 15.78 13.35
N CYS A 83 -18.25 14.96 12.38
CA CYS A 83 -18.61 13.55 12.35
C CYS A 83 -17.79 12.67 13.33
N GLY A 84 -16.87 13.29 14.08
CA GLY A 84 -15.97 12.64 15.04
C GLY A 84 -14.74 11.97 14.41
N CYS A 85 -14.39 12.26 13.16
CA CYS A 85 -13.20 11.71 12.51
C CYS A 85 -11.88 12.31 13.00
N ASP A 86 -11.95 13.49 13.63
CA ASP A 86 -10.87 14.29 14.21
C ASP A 86 -10.74 14.12 15.72
N LYS A 87 -11.66 13.40 16.36
CA LYS A 87 -11.67 13.21 17.81
C LYS A 87 -10.51 12.33 18.29
N ASP A 88 -9.84 12.72 19.36
CA ASP A 88 -8.82 11.93 20.07
C ASP A 88 -7.56 11.60 19.23
N ILE A 89 -7.28 12.39 18.19
CA ILE A 89 -6.03 12.26 17.43
C ILE A 89 -4.93 13.06 18.15
N HIS A 90 -4.09 12.36 18.91
CA HIS A 90 -2.95 12.95 19.63
C HIS A 90 -1.64 12.83 18.85
N VAL A 91 -1.71 12.34 17.60
CA VAL A 91 -0.56 12.05 16.74
C VAL A 91 -0.84 12.62 15.36
N ASP A 92 0.06 13.41 14.82
CA ASP A 92 -0.05 13.87 13.43
C ASP A 92 0.21 12.70 12.47
N VAL A 93 -0.86 12.25 11.82
CA VAL A 93 -0.80 11.15 10.86
C VAL A 93 -0.76 11.71 9.45
N THR A 94 0.37 11.58 8.77
CA THR A 94 0.48 11.91 7.34
C THR A 94 -0.20 10.81 6.52
N GLN A 95 -1.32 11.13 5.87
CA GLN A 95 -2.12 10.20 5.06
C GLN A 95 -2.82 10.95 3.92
N PRO A 96 -3.22 10.27 2.81
CA PRO A 96 -3.00 8.86 2.52
C PRO A 96 -1.53 8.54 2.25
N VAL A 97 -1.08 7.34 2.63
CA VAL A 97 0.26 6.88 2.29
C VAL A 97 0.16 5.89 1.14
N VAL A 98 1.03 6.07 0.15
CA VAL A 98 1.18 5.18 -0.99
C VAL A 98 2.65 4.77 -1.06
N ARG A 99 2.91 3.47 -1.26
CA ARG A 99 4.25 2.93 -1.48
C ARG A 99 4.27 2.08 -2.75
N PHE A 100 5.41 2.15 -3.42
CA PHE A 100 5.81 1.17 -4.41
C PHE A 100 6.49 0.03 -3.64
N ASP A 101 5.87 -1.15 -3.63
CA ASP A 101 6.33 -2.26 -2.78
C ASP A 101 7.45 -3.04 -3.45
N LYS A 102 7.20 -3.51 -4.68
CA LYS A 102 8.14 -4.35 -5.43
C LYS A 102 7.76 -4.47 -6.91
N PHE A 103 8.74 -4.94 -7.68
CA PHE A 103 8.53 -5.51 -9.01
C PHE A 103 8.12 -6.97 -8.85
N ASN A 104 6.92 -7.34 -9.31
CA ASN A 104 6.36 -8.70 -9.21
C ASN A 104 6.27 -9.35 -10.60
N ASP A 105 6.06 -10.66 -10.68
CA ASP A 105 6.21 -11.45 -11.92
C ASP A 105 5.40 -10.91 -13.11
N SER A 106 4.24 -10.30 -12.85
CA SER A 106 3.34 -9.77 -13.87
C SER A 106 2.90 -8.32 -13.62
N SER A 107 3.30 -7.72 -12.51
CA SER A 107 2.83 -6.40 -12.09
C SER A 107 3.87 -5.58 -11.34
N LEU A 108 3.69 -4.26 -11.41
CA LEU A 108 4.26 -3.31 -10.45
C LEU A 108 3.32 -3.26 -9.23
N ASP A 109 3.80 -3.67 -8.07
CA ASP A 109 2.97 -3.77 -6.87
C ASP A 109 3.05 -2.47 -6.05
N PHE A 110 1.88 -1.95 -5.69
CA PHE A 110 1.72 -0.78 -4.84
C PHE A 110 0.86 -1.12 -3.63
N SER A 111 1.19 -0.53 -2.49
CA SER A 111 0.33 -0.50 -1.31
C SER A 111 -0.14 0.92 -1.03
N MET A 112 -1.40 1.04 -0.62
CA MET A 112 -1.93 2.29 -0.08
C MET A 112 -2.68 2.01 1.22
N TRP A 113 -2.54 2.91 2.19
CA TRP A 113 -3.33 2.83 3.41
C TRP A 113 -3.73 4.19 3.97
N VAL A 114 -4.80 4.13 4.74
CA VAL A 114 -5.34 5.22 5.54
C VAL A 114 -5.66 4.69 6.94
N TYR A 115 -5.66 5.54 7.95
CA TYR A 115 -5.94 5.10 9.32
C TYR A 115 -7.42 5.24 9.63
N VAL A 116 -8.05 4.14 10.03
CA VAL A 116 -9.46 4.10 10.41
C VAL A 116 -9.64 4.13 11.92
N ARG A 117 -10.84 4.52 12.35
CA ARG A 117 -11.18 4.76 13.76
C ARG A 117 -11.29 3.50 14.63
N ASP A 118 -11.46 2.32 14.02
CA ASP A 118 -11.68 1.04 14.70
C ASP A 118 -11.37 -0.14 13.77
N TYR A 119 -11.15 -1.32 14.36
CA TYR A 119 -10.81 -2.54 13.60
C TYR A 119 -11.90 -2.95 12.61
N GLY A 120 -13.18 -2.78 12.94
CA GLY A 120 -14.29 -3.16 12.06
C GLY A 120 -14.42 -2.21 10.85
N ALA A 121 -14.17 -0.92 11.06
CA ALA A 121 -14.20 0.10 10.01
C ALA A 121 -13.22 -0.19 8.88
N GLN A 122 -12.11 -0.90 9.16
CA GLN A 122 -11.10 -1.22 8.14
C GLN A 122 -11.70 -1.99 6.96
N PHE A 123 -12.64 -2.90 7.21
CA PHE A 123 -13.19 -3.77 6.17
C PHE A 123 -14.01 -2.98 5.17
N LYS A 124 -14.88 -2.11 5.69
CA LYS A 124 -15.69 -1.21 4.86
C LYS A 124 -14.81 -0.22 4.10
N THR A 125 -13.86 0.43 4.77
CA THR A 125 -12.93 1.35 4.12
C THR A 125 -12.10 0.67 3.03
N LYS A 126 -11.58 -0.54 3.27
CA LYS A 126 -10.86 -1.32 2.25
C LYS A 126 -11.74 -1.65 1.05
N SER A 127 -13.02 -1.92 1.25
CA SER A 127 -13.97 -2.16 0.15
C SER A 127 -14.24 -0.87 -0.64
N ASP A 128 -14.55 0.23 0.05
CA ASP A 128 -14.80 1.54 -0.55
C ASP A 128 -13.56 2.01 -1.35
N MET A 129 -12.35 1.85 -0.80
CA MET A 129 -11.09 2.15 -1.50
C MET A 129 -10.93 1.36 -2.79
N ARG A 130 -11.28 0.05 -2.81
CA ARG A 130 -11.19 -0.77 -4.03
C ARG A 130 -12.16 -0.30 -5.11
N LEU A 131 -13.38 0.11 -4.73
CA LEU A 131 -14.36 0.64 -5.67
C LEU A 131 -13.89 1.97 -6.26
N ILE A 132 -13.43 2.91 -5.41
CA ILE A 132 -12.89 4.20 -5.85
C ILE A 132 -11.67 3.98 -6.76
N MET A 133 -10.81 3.04 -6.42
CA MET A 133 -9.65 2.67 -7.23
C MET A 133 -10.07 2.14 -8.60
N TYR A 134 -11.05 1.24 -8.66
CA TYR A 134 -11.59 0.73 -9.92
C TYR A 134 -12.13 1.87 -10.81
N GLU A 135 -12.86 2.81 -10.24
CA GLU A 135 -13.34 4.00 -10.97
C GLU A 135 -12.20 4.86 -11.51
N GLU A 136 -11.23 5.20 -10.66
CA GLU A 136 -10.12 6.08 -11.05
C GLU A 136 -9.20 5.39 -12.07
N PHE A 137 -8.94 4.10 -11.90
CA PHE A 137 -8.13 3.32 -12.85
C PHE A 137 -8.81 3.27 -14.22
N LYS A 138 -10.13 3.09 -14.25
CA LYS A 138 -10.89 3.13 -15.50
C LYS A 138 -10.86 4.51 -16.16
N LYS A 139 -10.92 5.59 -15.38
CA LYS A 139 -10.85 6.98 -15.92
C LYS A 139 -9.49 7.29 -16.56
N TYR A 140 -8.41 6.73 -16.03
CA TYR A 140 -7.05 7.02 -16.47
C TYR A 140 -6.39 5.88 -17.28
N ASP A 141 -7.18 4.88 -17.71
CA ASP A 141 -6.72 3.65 -18.39
C ASP A 141 -5.54 2.93 -17.69
N ILE A 142 -5.54 2.91 -16.35
CA ILE A 142 -4.59 2.09 -15.59
C ILE A 142 -5.05 0.63 -15.68
N ARG A 143 -4.26 -0.18 -16.40
CA ARG A 143 -4.55 -1.61 -16.58
C ARG A 143 -3.94 -2.46 -15.47
N ILE A 144 -4.78 -3.31 -14.90
CA ILE A 144 -4.36 -4.43 -14.05
C ILE A 144 -4.06 -5.61 -14.97
N PRO A 145 -2.81 -6.10 -14.98
CA PRO A 145 -2.39 -7.16 -15.88
C PRO A 145 -2.99 -8.50 -15.45
N TRP A 146 -3.37 -9.32 -16.42
CA TRP A 146 -3.56 -10.74 -16.19
C TRP A 146 -2.20 -11.40 -15.89
N PRO A 147 -2.16 -12.57 -15.24
CA PRO A 147 -0.93 -13.34 -15.14
C PRO A 147 -0.32 -13.54 -16.53
N ILE A 148 0.87 -12.99 -16.76
CA ILE A 148 1.60 -13.12 -18.02
C ILE A 148 2.69 -14.18 -17.88
N ARG A 149 2.96 -14.88 -18.99
CA ARG A 149 4.09 -15.80 -19.09
C ARG A 149 4.79 -15.52 -20.41
N THR A 150 6.07 -15.23 -20.35
CA THR A 150 6.91 -15.11 -21.54
C THR A 150 7.31 -16.50 -22.00
N VAL A 151 6.98 -16.86 -23.23
CA VAL A 151 7.53 -18.05 -23.88
C VAL A 151 8.79 -17.61 -24.62
N TYR A 152 9.94 -18.03 -24.13
CA TYR A 152 11.21 -17.72 -24.75
C TYR A 152 11.41 -18.63 -25.98
N GLN A 153 11.48 -18.02 -27.17
CA GLN A 153 11.78 -18.69 -28.45
C GLN A 153 13.01 -18.05 -29.13
N GLY A 154 13.87 -17.39 -28.36
CA GLY A 154 14.95 -16.53 -28.84
C GLY A 154 16.33 -17.20 -28.96
N ASP A 155 17.21 -16.52 -29.69
CA ASP A 155 18.63 -16.87 -29.88
C ASP A 155 19.45 -16.09 -28.83
N GLU A 156 19.91 -16.76 -27.78
CA GLU A 156 20.52 -16.17 -26.57
C GLU A 156 21.65 -15.17 -26.88
N LYS A 157 22.40 -15.42 -27.95
CA LYS A 157 23.51 -14.58 -28.40
C LYS A 157 23.08 -13.18 -28.82
N ARG A 158 21.86 -13.04 -29.36
CA ARG A 158 21.34 -11.74 -29.78
C ARG A 158 20.93 -10.89 -28.58
N GLU A 159 20.31 -11.51 -27.58
CA GLU A 159 19.92 -10.84 -26.35
C GLU A 159 21.16 -10.36 -25.57
N GLU A 160 22.20 -11.20 -25.49
CA GLU A 160 23.49 -10.83 -24.92
C GLU A 160 24.08 -9.59 -25.62
N GLN A 161 24.05 -9.55 -26.96
CA GLN A 161 24.51 -8.39 -27.72
C GLN A 161 23.69 -7.12 -27.45
N GLU A 162 22.37 -7.23 -27.31
CA GLU A 162 21.49 -6.09 -27.00
C GLU A 162 21.74 -5.56 -25.58
N ILE A 163 21.97 -6.45 -24.60
CA ILE A 163 22.30 -6.10 -23.22
C ILE A 163 23.65 -5.37 -23.15
N ASN A 164 24.68 -5.90 -23.81
CA ASN A 164 26.06 -5.40 -23.72
C ASN A 164 26.25 -3.99 -24.28
N GLN A 165 25.31 -3.48 -25.09
CA GLN A 165 25.36 -2.11 -25.64
C GLN A 165 25.46 -1.02 -24.57
N LEU A 166 24.93 -1.29 -23.37
CA LEU A 166 24.93 -0.34 -22.25
C LEU A 166 25.93 -0.71 -21.14
N ASP A 167 26.84 -1.66 -21.38
CA ASP A 167 27.86 -2.06 -20.38
C ASP A 167 28.72 -0.87 -19.93
N ALA A 168 29.17 -0.02 -20.87
CA ALA A 168 29.99 1.13 -20.54
C ALA A 168 29.30 2.08 -19.54
N LYS A 169 28.00 2.37 -19.74
CA LYS A 169 27.22 3.21 -18.83
C LYS A 169 26.97 2.52 -17.48
N ARG A 170 26.81 1.20 -17.47
CA ARG A 170 26.67 0.44 -16.22
C ARG A 170 27.97 0.43 -15.41
N ASN A 171 29.12 0.37 -16.09
CA ASN A 171 30.43 0.47 -15.48
C ASN A 171 30.68 1.88 -14.91
N GLU A 172 30.32 2.95 -15.63
CA GLU A 172 30.38 4.32 -15.10
C GLU A 172 29.58 4.49 -13.80
N VAL A 173 28.36 3.93 -13.74
CA VAL A 173 27.53 3.94 -12.51
C VAL A 173 28.18 3.10 -11.41
N MET A 174 28.79 1.96 -11.74
CA MET A 174 29.55 1.16 -10.78
C MET A 174 30.75 1.92 -10.21
N ASP A 175 31.48 2.66 -11.03
CA ASP A 175 32.64 3.44 -10.59
C ASP A 175 32.21 4.62 -9.69
N GLU A 176 31.06 5.24 -9.96
CA GLU A 176 30.52 6.37 -9.18
C GLU A 176 29.91 5.93 -7.84
N TYR A 177 29.09 4.88 -7.83
CA TYR A 177 28.30 4.47 -6.66
C TYR A 177 28.86 3.25 -5.92
N GLY A 178 29.80 2.52 -6.52
CA GLY A 178 30.32 1.27 -5.99
C GLY A 178 29.29 0.14 -5.92
N LEU A 179 29.66 -0.96 -5.25
CA LEU A 179 28.80 -2.14 -5.05
C LEU A 179 28.06 -2.14 -3.71
N GLY A 180 28.19 -1.07 -2.91
CA GLY A 180 27.64 -1.01 -1.56
C GLY A 180 28.24 -2.05 -0.61
N ASP A 181 27.40 -2.64 0.24
CA ASP A 181 27.73 -3.69 1.20
C ASP A 181 27.94 -5.08 0.56
N LEU A 182 27.46 -5.28 -0.67
CA LEU A 182 27.59 -6.52 -1.44
C LEU A 182 29.01 -6.74 -1.99
N GLY A 183 29.84 -5.68 -2.03
CA GLY A 183 31.24 -5.76 -2.46
C GLY A 183 32.21 -6.23 -1.37
N ARG A 184 31.75 -6.40 -0.11
CA ARG A 184 32.56 -6.95 0.98
C ARG A 184 32.42 -8.48 1.02
N GLY A 185 33.10 -9.14 0.09
CA GLY A 185 33.47 -10.56 0.25
C GLY A 185 34.88 -10.62 0.82
N GLU A 186 35.05 -11.33 1.93
CA GLU A 186 36.31 -11.62 2.63
C GLU A 186 37.46 -11.93 1.66
N ALA A 187 38.47 -11.06 1.63
CA ALA A 187 39.78 -11.34 1.08
C ALA A 187 40.86 -10.61 1.90
N ASP A 188 40.71 -10.63 3.22
CA ASP A 188 41.76 -10.30 4.17
C ASP A 188 41.72 -11.39 5.24
N ASP A 189 42.57 -12.41 5.05
CA ASP A 189 43.27 -13.23 6.07
C ASP A 189 43.51 -14.66 5.55
N GLU A 190 44.57 -14.84 4.74
CA GLU A 190 45.61 -15.90 4.86
C GLU A 190 46.73 -15.73 3.81
#